data_AF-A0A0V7Z725-F1
#
_entry.id   AF-A0A0V7Z725-F1
#
_cell.length_a   1.000
_cell.length_b   1.000
_cell.length_c   1.000
_cell.angle_alpha   90.00
_cell.angle_beta   90.00
_cell.angle_gamma   90.00
#
_symmetry.space_group_name_H-M   'P 1'
#
loop_
_entity.id
_entity.type
_entity.pdbx_description
1 polymer ?
#
loop_
_entity_poly.entity_id
_entity_poly.type
_entity_poly.pdbx_seq_one_letter_code
_entity_poly.pdbx_strand_id
1 'polypeptide(L)'
;MALINPEHLFSQADAFLLQIGRSSLRQADLRRTFSNAYYGLFHAILTAAADEAVGRTRRKDPLWTLAYRSVSHQRLKSICNDLQAATLKPKIRRYEPPGGFGGHVVTIAGAVSDLQDRRHAADYDPSLSFLQTDARAALQTARSAVNRLAHLNAEQRRAFLYLILFEPR
;
A
#
# COMPACT_ATOMS: atom_id res chain seq x y z
N MET A 1 -0.35 17.48 -13.80
CA MET A 1 0.33 16.54 -12.88
C MET A 1 0.11 15.13 -13.39
N ALA A 2 1.17 14.37 -13.63
CA ALA A 2 1.07 12.95 -13.99
C ALA A 2 0.99 12.12 -12.71
N LEU A 3 -0.23 11.91 -12.19
CA LEU A 3 -0.43 11.06 -11.02
C LEU A 3 -0.13 9.61 -11.39
N ILE A 4 0.65 8.92 -10.56
CA ILE A 4 0.91 7.49 -10.75
C ILE A 4 -0.39 6.73 -10.53
N ASN A 5 -0.86 6.02 -11.57
CA ASN A 5 -2.04 5.17 -11.51
C ASN A 5 -1.64 3.78 -10.97
N PRO A 6 -2.16 3.34 -9.81
CA PRO A 6 -1.91 2.00 -9.28
C PRO A 6 -2.17 0.87 -10.28
N GLU A 7 -3.22 0.98 -11.09
CA GLU A 7 -3.54 -0.06 -12.07
C GLU A 7 -2.47 -0.21 -13.14
N HIS A 8 -1.79 0.88 -13.55
CA HIS A 8 -0.69 0.76 -14.52
C HIS A 8 0.49 -0.02 -13.93
N LEU A 9 0.78 0.15 -12.63
CA LEU A 9 1.82 -0.62 -11.95
C LEU A 9 1.44 -2.10 -11.86
N PHE A 10 0.17 -2.40 -11.53
CA PHE A 10 -0.30 -3.77 -11.48
C PHE A 10 -0.33 -4.44 -12.86
N SER A 11 -0.78 -3.75 -13.91
CA SER A 11 -0.74 -4.26 -15.29
C SER A 11 0.69 -4.52 -15.76
N GLN A 12 1.65 -3.67 -15.40
CA GLN A 12 3.05 -3.90 -15.72
C GLN A 12 3.59 -5.13 -14.97
N ALA A 13 3.21 -5.31 -13.70
CA ALA A 13 3.56 -6.48 -12.91
C ALA A 13 2.98 -7.78 -13.52
N ASP A 14 1.74 -7.75 -14.01
CA ASP A 14 1.14 -8.87 -14.75
C ASP A 14 1.93 -9.19 -16.03
N ALA A 15 2.33 -8.17 -16.80
CA ALA A 15 3.12 -8.36 -18.00
C ALA A 15 4.48 -9.04 -17.73
N PHE A 16 5.13 -8.72 -16.62
CA PHE A 16 6.35 -9.42 -16.18
C PHE A 16 6.11 -10.90 -15.88
N LEU A 17 4.92 -11.25 -15.38
CA LEU A 17 4.54 -12.63 -15.05
C LEU A 17 4.06 -13.47 -16.24
N LEU A 18 3.81 -12.83 -17.39
CA LEU A 18 3.23 -13.44 -18.58
C LEU A 18 4.25 -13.80 -19.67
N GLN A 19 5.57 -13.64 -19.48
CA GLN A 19 6.53 -13.86 -20.57
C GLN A 19 6.39 -15.26 -21.20
N ILE A 20 5.85 -15.28 -22.42
CA ILE A 20 5.64 -16.46 -23.26
C ILE A 20 6.98 -16.78 -23.95
N GLY A 21 7.38 -18.05 -23.96
CA GLY A 21 8.51 -18.54 -24.76
C GLY A 21 9.84 -18.72 -24.02
N ARG A 22 9.86 -18.60 -22.69
CA ARG A 22 11.01 -19.01 -21.85
C ARG A 22 10.59 -20.06 -20.84
N SER A 23 11.49 -21.00 -20.54
CA SER A 23 11.26 -22.03 -19.52
C SER A 23 11.22 -21.48 -18.10
N SER A 24 11.73 -20.26 -17.86
CA SER A 24 11.67 -19.57 -16.58
C SER A 24 11.66 -18.05 -16.73
N LEU A 25 11.03 -17.36 -15.77
CA LEU A 25 11.05 -15.89 -15.68
C LEU A 25 12.39 -15.38 -15.15
N ARG A 26 12.83 -14.21 -15.64
CA ARG A 26 14.06 -13.57 -15.13
C ARG A 26 13.83 -13.10 -13.69
N GLN A 27 14.83 -13.29 -12.83
CA GLN A 27 14.80 -12.77 -11.46
C GLN A 27 14.58 -11.25 -11.42
N ALA A 28 15.10 -10.51 -12.40
CA ALA A 28 14.85 -9.07 -12.52
C ALA A 28 13.35 -8.75 -12.69
N ASP A 29 12.63 -9.51 -13.51
CA ASP A 29 11.20 -9.30 -13.74
C ASP A 29 10.39 -9.65 -12.49
N LEU A 30 10.72 -10.75 -11.82
CA LEU A 30 10.08 -11.16 -10.56
C LEU A 30 10.29 -10.12 -9.45
N ARG A 31 11.51 -9.62 -9.28
CA ARG A 31 11.81 -8.55 -8.30
C ARG A 31 11.00 -7.30 -8.60
N ARG A 32 10.89 -6.90 -9.88
CA ARG A 32 10.07 -5.75 -10.30
C ARG A 32 8.58 -5.96 -10.05
N THR A 33 8.08 -7.19 -10.13
CA THR A 33 6.69 -7.51 -9.73
C THR A 33 6.45 -7.18 -8.25
N PHE A 34 7.37 -7.52 -7.34
CA PHE A 34 7.23 -7.14 -5.92
C PHE A 34 7.27 -5.62 -5.73
N SER A 35 8.20 -4.92 -6.40
CA SER A 35 8.26 -3.46 -6.32
C SER A 35 6.96 -2.83 -6.81
N ASN A 36 6.43 -3.26 -7.97
CA ASN A 36 5.19 -2.74 -8.53
C ASN A 36 3.95 -3.07 -7.69
N ALA A 37 3.89 -4.27 -7.09
CA ALA A 37 2.82 -4.64 -6.17
C ALA A 37 2.78 -3.69 -4.97
N TYR A 38 3.92 -3.46 -4.33
CA TYR A 38 4.03 -2.52 -3.21
C TYR A 38 3.70 -1.08 -3.63
N TYR A 39 4.32 -0.57 -4.70
CA TYR A 39 4.10 0.81 -5.13
C TYR A 39 2.67 1.07 -5.59
N GLY A 40 2.01 0.09 -6.20
CA GLY A 40 0.58 0.20 -6.55
C GLY A 40 -0.29 0.41 -5.31
N LEU A 41 -0.11 -0.42 -4.27
CA LEU A 41 -0.82 -0.25 -3.00
C LEU A 41 -0.47 1.09 -2.34
N PHE A 42 0.83 1.44 -2.30
CA PHE A 42 1.30 2.70 -1.71
C PHE A 42 0.63 3.91 -2.36
N HIS A 43 0.69 4.03 -3.69
CA HIS A 43 0.09 5.16 -4.41
C HIS A 43 -1.44 5.20 -4.34
N ALA A 44 -2.11 4.04 -4.20
CA ALA A 44 -3.54 4.00 -3.93
C ALA A 44 -3.88 4.63 -2.57
N ILE A 45 -3.12 4.29 -1.54
CA ILE A 45 -3.28 4.86 -0.18
C ILE A 45 -2.98 6.37 -0.19
N LEU A 46 -1.87 6.80 -0.82
CA LEU A 46 -1.53 8.23 -0.90
C LEU A 46 -2.59 9.05 -1.62
N THR A 47 -3.11 8.52 -2.73
CA THR A 47 -4.19 9.17 -3.48
C THR A 47 -5.45 9.27 -2.61
N ALA A 48 -5.82 8.19 -1.93
CA ALA A 48 -6.97 8.19 -1.02
C ALA A 48 -6.80 9.20 0.11
N ALA A 49 -5.62 9.26 0.73
CA ALA A 49 -5.31 10.18 1.82
C ALA A 49 -5.39 11.66 1.37
N ALA A 50 -4.78 11.99 0.23
CA ALA A 50 -4.82 13.35 -0.30
C ALA A 50 -6.24 13.75 -0.78
N ASP A 51 -6.98 12.81 -1.39
CA ASP A 51 -8.38 13.03 -1.76
C ASP A 51 -9.26 13.27 -0.53
N GLU A 52 -9.01 12.57 0.58
CA GLU A 52 -9.74 12.72 1.85
C GLU A 52 -9.42 14.05 2.54
N ALA A 53 -8.15 14.47 2.54
CA ALA A 53 -7.70 15.68 3.24
C ALA A 53 -7.98 16.97 2.48
N VAL A 54 -7.89 16.96 1.15
CA VAL A 54 -7.96 18.18 0.32
C VAL A 54 -9.14 18.15 -0.65
N GLY A 55 -9.54 16.96 -1.11
CA GLY A 55 -10.65 16.78 -2.05
C GLY A 55 -10.21 16.28 -3.42
N ARG A 56 -10.93 15.29 -3.94
CA ARG A 56 -10.67 14.64 -5.24
C ARG A 56 -10.69 15.59 -6.44
N THR A 57 -11.51 16.64 -6.39
CA THR A 57 -11.60 17.66 -7.45
C THR A 57 -10.41 18.64 -7.45
N ARG A 58 -9.61 18.63 -6.38
CA ARG A 58 -8.46 19.53 -6.15
C ARG A 58 -7.12 18.87 -6.40
N ARG A 59 -7.04 17.79 -7.18
CA ARG A 59 -5.77 17.08 -7.49
C ARG A 59 -4.67 17.94 -8.16
N LYS A 60 -5.02 19.11 -8.69
CA LYS A 60 -4.05 20.07 -9.26
C LYS A 60 -3.58 21.12 -8.23
N ASP A 61 -4.18 21.15 -7.05
CA ASP A 61 -3.87 22.09 -5.98
C ASP A 61 -2.54 21.73 -5.30
N PRO A 62 -1.66 22.71 -5.03
CA PRO A 62 -0.41 22.48 -4.30
C PRO A 62 -0.62 21.77 -2.94
N LEU A 63 -1.71 22.03 -2.23
CA LEU A 63 -2.03 21.37 -0.96
C LEU A 63 -2.32 19.88 -1.15
N TRP A 64 -2.97 19.50 -2.25
CA TRP A 64 -3.19 18.09 -2.59
C TRP A 64 -1.85 17.40 -2.83
N THR A 65 -0.96 18.03 -3.60
CA THR A 65 0.39 17.48 -3.84
C THR A 65 1.21 17.39 -2.54
N LEU A 66 1.08 18.36 -1.64
CA LEU A 66 1.73 18.32 -0.32
C LEU A 66 1.23 17.13 0.50
N ALA A 67 -0.09 16.93 0.60
CA ALA A 67 -0.69 15.81 1.32
C ALA A 67 -0.29 14.46 0.71
N TYR A 68 -0.26 14.36 -0.62
CA TYR A 68 0.18 13.15 -1.30
C TYR A 68 1.64 12.81 -1.01
N ARG A 69 2.52 13.81 -0.94
CA ARG A 69 3.97 13.62 -0.76
C ARG A 69 4.42 13.59 0.71
N SER A 70 3.53 13.86 1.67
CA SER A 70 3.90 13.97 3.08
C SER A 70 4.16 12.62 3.76
N VAL A 71 3.63 11.54 3.18
CA VAL A 71 3.68 10.20 3.78
C VAL A 71 4.93 9.46 3.31
N SER A 72 5.77 9.06 4.26
CA SER A 72 6.93 8.20 3.97
C SER A 72 6.58 6.71 4.06
N HIS A 73 7.33 5.86 3.35
CA HIS A 73 7.20 4.40 3.42
C HIS A 73 7.35 3.88 4.86
N GLN A 74 8.35 4.37 5.59
CA GLN A 74 8.60 3.96 6.97
C GLN A 74 7.45 4.34 7.89
N ARG A 75 6.92 5.55 7.72
CA ARG A 75 5.79 6.05 8.52
C ARG A 75 4.54 5.21 8.29
N LEU A 76 4.21 4.94 7.02
CA LEU A 76 3.08 4.10 6.65
C LEU A 76 3.21 2.70 7.27
N LYS A 77 4.37 2.05 7.12
CA LYS A 77 4.63 0.74 7.75
C LYS A 77 4.44 0.76 9.26
N SER A 78 4.99 1.77 9.94
CA SER A 78 4.89 1.89 11.39
C SER A 78 3.44 1.96 11.85
N ILE A 79 2.59 2.72 11.16
CA ILE A 79 1.16 2.82 11.50
C ILE A 79 0.43 1.52 11.22
N CYS A 80 0.71 0.88 10.08
CA CYS A 80 0.14 -0.41 9.76
C CYS A 80 0.55 -1.51 10.75
N ASN A 81 1.77 -1.47 11.29
CA ASN A 81 2.17 -2.38 12.37
C ASN A 81 1.41 -2.09 13.67
N ASP A 82 1.24 -0.82 14.05
CA ASP A 82 0.50 -0.44 15.25
C ASP A 82 -0.99 -0.85 15.16
N LEU A 83 -1.58 -0.80 13.95
CA LEU A 83 -2.98 -1.19 13.69
C LEU A 83 -3.20 -2.71 13.64
N GLN A 84 -2.14 -3.50 13.42
CA GLN A 84 -2.19 -4.96 13.46
C GLN A 84 -1.94 -5.54 14.85
N ALA A 85 -1.46 -4.72 15.79
CA ALA A 85 -1.16 -5.19 17.13
C ALA A 85 -2.42 -5.74 17.81
N ALA A 86 -2.29 -6.86 18.52
CA ALA A 86 -3.37 -7.46 19.30
C ALA A 86 -3.98 -6.48 20.31
N THR A 87 -3.20 -5.49 20.75
CA THR A 87 -3.66 -4.37 21.57
C THR A 87 -3.15 -3.07 20.97
N LEU A 88 -4.09 -2.19 20.60
CA LEU A 88 -3.75 -0.86 20.09
C LEU A 88 -2.98 -0.04 21.13
N LYS A 89 -1.89 0.59 20.68
CA LYS A 89 -1.15 1.55 21.50
C LYS A 89 -2.05 2.74 21.88
N PRO A 90 -1.89 3.34 23.07
CA PRO A 90 -2.74 4.47 23.51
C PRO A 90 -2.84 5.61 22.49
N LYS A 91 -1.71 5.96 21.84
CA LYS A 91 -1.65 6.99 20.80
C LYS A 91 -2.52 6.70 19.57
N ILE A 92 -2.80 5.43 19.27
CA ILE A 92 -3.68 5.02 18.16
C ILE A 92 -5.11 4.84 18.64
N ARG A 93 -5.29 4.19 19.80
CA ARG A 93 -6.61 3.88 20.38
C ARG A 93 -7.51 5.11 20.51
N ARG A 94 -6.94 6.28 20.82
CA ARG A 94 -7.70 7.54 20.91
C ARG A 94 -8.37 8.00 19.61
N TYR A 95 -7.97 7.43 18.47
CA TYR A 95 -8.51 7.73 17.14
C TYR A 95 -9.26 6.53 16.54
N GLU A 96 -9.53 5.50 17.35
CA GLU A 96 -10.31 4.35 16.92
C GLU A 96 -11.77 4.77 16.65
N PRO A 97 -12.32 4.46 15.47
CA PRO A 97 -13.71 4.79 15.15
C PRO A 97 -14.70 3.93 15.95
N PRO A 98 -15.97 4.34 16.09
CA PRO A 98 -17.01 3.49 16.66
C PRO A 98 -17.10 2.15 15.92
N GLY A 99 -17.06 1.04 16.66
CA GLY A 99 -17.01 -0.31 16.07
C GLY A 99 -15.61 -0.79 15.64
N GLY A 100 -14.57 0.01 15.90
CA GLY A 100 -13.17 -0.33 15.66
C GLY A 100 -12.73 -0.21 14.21
N PHE A 101 -11.43 -0.38 13.98
CA PHE A 101 -10.84 -0.32 12.64
C PHE A 101 -11.36 -1.41 11.69
N GLY A 102 -11.82 -2.54 12.22
CA GLY A 102 -12.44 -3.62 11.44
C GLY A 102 -11.47 -4.41 10.56
N GLY A 103 -11.96 -5.53 10.02
CA GLY A 103 -11.12 -6.50 9.28
C GLY A 103 -10.50 -5.95 8.00
N HIS A 104 -11.14 -4.98 7.33
CA HIS A 104 -10.59 -4.37 6.13
C HIS A 104 -9.32 -3.57 6.42
N VAL A 105 -9.33 -2.69 7.45
CA VAL A 105 -8.13 -1.92 7.84
C VAL A 105 -7.00 -2.84 8.28
N VAL A 106 -7.30 -3.86 9.10
CA VAL A 106 -6.29 -4.84 9.54
C VAL A 106 -5.65 -5.57 8.35
N THR A 107 -6.47 -5.96 7.36
CA THR A 107 -5.95 -6.64 6.15
C THR A 107 -5.09 -5.71 5.30
N ILE A 108 -5.52 -4.45 5.11
CA ILE A 108 -4.73 -3.44 4.38
C ILE A 108 -3.39 -3.22 5.10
N ALA A 109 -3.42 -3.09 6.42
CA ALA A 109 -2.24 -2.89 7.23
C ALA A 109 -1.26 -4.07 7.10
N GLY A 110 -1.75 -5.31 7.15
CA GLY A 110 -0.93 -6.51 6.91
C GLY A 110 -0.29 -6.52 5.54
N ALA A 111 -1.08 -6.22 4.50
CA ALA A 111 -0.58 -6.14 3.13
C ALA A 111 0.51 -5.08 2.96
N VAL A 112 0.35 -3.90 3.56
CA VAL A 112 1.38 -2.85 3.52
C VAL A 112 2.68 -3.34 4.14
N SER A 113 2.63 -3.90 5.35
CA SER A 113 3.83 -4.33 6.07
C SER A 113 4.56 -5.46 5.35
N ASP A 114 3.83 -6.51 4.93
CA ASP A 114 4.36 -7.66 4.20
C ASP A 114 4.96 -7.24 2.84
N LEU A 115 4.22 -6.46 2.03
CA LEU A 115 4.69 -6.05 0.71
C LEU A 115 5.90 -5.11 0.79
N GLN A 116 5.99 -4.27 1.83
CA GLN A 116 7.17 -3.42 2.02
C GLN A 116 8.42 -4.26 2.32
N ASP A 117 8.29 -5.30 3.14
CA ASP A 117 9.41 -6.20 3.46
C ASP A 117 9.81 -7.05 2.25
N ARG A 118 8.84 -7.60 1.53
CA ARG A 118 9.10 -8.33 0.27
C ARG A 118 9.76 -7.45 -0.78
N ARG A 119 9.29 -6.21 -0.94
CA ARG A 119 9.95 -5.24 -1.82
C ARG A 119 11.39 -4.99 -1.36
N HIS A 120 11.62 -4.71 -0.08
CA HIS A 120 12.96 -4.41 0.41
C HIS A 120 13.93 -5.58 0.15
N ALA A 121 13.51 -6.81 0.43
CA ALA A 121 14.25 -8.02 0.09
C ALA A 121 14.51 -8.14 -1.43
N ALA A 122 13.48 -7.92 -2.26
CA ALA A 122 13.58 -8.00 -3.70
C ALA A 122 14.44 -6.90 -4.34
N ASP A 123 14.50 -5.71 -3.76
CA ASP A 123 15.26 -4.59 -4.29
C ASP A 123 16.73 -4.61 -3.82
N TYR A 124 17.00 -5.06 -2.58
CA TYR A 124 18.30 -4.84 -1.92
C TYR A 124 19.07 -6.10 -1.52
N ASP A 125 18.45 -7.27 -1.47
CA ASP A 125 19.16 -8.51 -1.14
C ASP A 125 19.50 -9.29 -2.41
N PRO A 126 20.77 -9.29 -2.88
CA PRO A 126 21.19 -10.01 -4.08
C PRO A 126 21.31 -11.52 -3.85
N SER A 127 21.33 -11.99 -2.60
CA SER A 127 21.50 -13.42 -2.28
C SER A 127 20.21 -14.22 -2.45
N LEU A 128 19.06 -13.54 -2.47
CA LEU A 128 17.74 -14.17 -2.60
C LEU A 128 17.38 -14.50 -4.05
N SER A 129 16.66 -15.60 -4.23
CA SER A 129 15.96 -15.92 -5.47
C SER A 129 14.47 -16.00 -5.19
N PHE A 130 13.66 -15.53 -6.12
CA PHE A 130 12.22 -15.44 -5.98
C PHE A 130 11.50 -16.39 -6.92
N LEU A 131 10.35 -16.89 -6.48
CA LEU A 131 9.48 -17.73 -7.27
C LEU A 131 8.38 -16.89 -7.95
N GLN A 132 7.93 -17.35 -9.13
CA GLN A 132 6.81 -16.74 -9.83
C GLN A 132 5.52 -16.78 -8.99
N THR A 133 5.31 -17.85 -8.24
CA THR A 133 4.15 -18.02 -7.34
C THR A 133 4.14 -16.95 -6.26
N ASP A 134 5.29 -16.64 -5.66
CA ASP A 134 5.40 -15.63 -4.61
C ASP A 134 5.17 -14.22 -5.15
N ALA A 135 5.72 -13.93 -6.33
CA ALA A 135 5.52 -12.66 -7.01
C ALA A 135 4.05 -12.46 -7.41
N ARG A 136 3.39 -13.51 -7.90
CA ARG A 136 1.95 -13.50 -8.21
C ARG A 136 1.11 -13.30 -6.94
N ALA A 137 1.45 -13.99 -5.85
CA ALA A 137 0.76 -13.83 -4.57
C ALA A 137 0.87 -12.40 -4.04
N ALA A 138 2.06 -11.79 -4.09
CA ALA A 138 2.25 -10.39 -3.70
C ALA A 138 1.40 -9.42 -4.52
N LEU A 139 1.31 -9.63 -5.84
CA LEU A 139 0.45 -8.83 -6.70
C LEU A 139 -1.04 -8.96 -6.33
N GLN A 140 -1.51 -10.18 -6.04
CA GLN A 140 -2.90 -10.39 -5.60
C GLN A 140 -3.17 -9.78 -4.23
N THR A 141 -2.21 -9.86 -3.30
CA THR A 141 -2.29 -9.19 -1.99
C THR A 141 -2.46 -7.68 -2.17
N ALA A 142 -1.67 -7.05 -3.05
CA ALA A 142 -1.78 -5.62 -3.33
C ALA A 142 -3.16 -5.24 -3.91
N ARG A 143 -3.64 -5.98 -4.92
CA ARG A 143 -4.96 -5.75 -5.52
C ARG A 143 -6.09 -5.93 -4.51
N SER A 144 -6.04 -6.97 -3.69
CA SER A 144 -7.01 -7.20 -2.62
C SER A 144 -7.03 -6.06 -1.60
N ALA A 145 -5.86 -5.57 -1.19
CA ALA A 145 -5.76 -4.44 -0.27
C ALA A 145 -6.33 -3.14 -0.87
N VAL A 146 -6.05 -2.85 -2.15
CA VAL A 146 -6.65 -1.70 -2.86
C VAL A 146 -8.18 -1.84 -2.96
N ASN A 147 -8.69 -3.03 -3.25
CA ASN A 147 -10.13 -3.27 -3.26
C ASN A 147 -10.75 -3.04 -1.88
N ARG A 148 -10.12 -3.55 -0.80
CA ARG A 148 -10.59 -3.33 0.58
C ARG A 148 -10.58 -1.86 0.99
N LEU A 149 -9.61 -1.08 0.52
CA LEU A 149 -9.56 0.36 0.76
C LEU A 149 -10.79 1.09 0.21
N ALA A 150 -11.36 0.60 -0.90
CA ALA A 150 -12.60 1.14 -1.47
C ALA A 150 -13.87 0.76 -0.68
N HIS A 151 -13.79 -0.26 0.19
CA HIS A 151 -14.91 -0.77 0.99
C HIS A 151 -14.86 -0.31 2.46
N LEU A 152 -13.89 0.50 2.85
CA LEU A 152 -13.90 1.12 4.18
C LEU A 152 -15.13 2.01 4.33
N ASN A 153 -15.82 1.89 5.46
CA ASN A 153 -16.87 2.85 5.80
C ASN A 153 -16.25 4.24 6.07
N ALA A 154 -17.09 5.29 6.11
CA ALA A 154 -16.62 6.68 6.21
C ALA A 154 -15.73 6.91 7.44
N GLU A 155 -16.12 6.40 8.62
CA GLU A 155 -15.38 6.59 9.87
C GLU A 155 -14.03 5.85 9.86
N GLN A 156 -14.01 4.58 9.42
CA GLN A 156 -12.80 3.79 9.27
C GLN A 156 -11.84 4.41 8.27
N ARG A 157 -12.37 4.84 7.11
CA ARG A 157 -11.61 5.49 6.06
C ARG A 157 -10.95 6.75 6.59
N ARG A 158 -11.71 7.63 7.22
CA ARG A 158 -11.22 8.89 7.76
C ARG A 158 -10.16 8.66 8.83
N ALA A 159 -10.43 7.80 9.82
CA ALA A 159 -9.50 7.49 10.90
C ALA A 159 -8.17 6.92 10.35
N PHE A 160 -8.24 5.92 9.47
CA PHE A 160 -7.06 5.28 8.88
C PHE A 160 -6.21 6.28 8.08
N LEU A 161 -6.82 7.04 7.16
CA LEU A 161 -6.10 7.95 6.28
C LEU A 161 -5.49 9.14 7.05
N TYR A 162 -6.16 9.64 8.09
CA TYR A 162 -5.63 10.72 8.92
C TYR A 162 -4.47 10.25 9.81
N LEU A 163 -4.50 9.02 10.34
CA LEU A 163 -3.37 8.45 11.08
C LEU A 163 -2.11 8.27 10.22
N ILE A 164 -2.29 8.07 8.92
CA ILE A 164 -1.20 7.98 7.96
C ILE A 164 -0.62 9.38 7.67
N LEU A 165 -1.47 10.37 7.46
CA LEU A 165 -1.07 11.76 7.15
C LEU A 165 -0.45 12.49 8.34
N PHE A 166 -0.99 12.25 9.53
CA PHE A 166 -0.65 13.00 10.73
C PHE A 166 -0.12 12.06 11.80
N GLU A 167 1.02 12.42 12.37
CA GLU A 167 1.61 11.66 13.46
C GLU A 167 0.77 11.80 14.74
N PRO A 168 0.19 10.71 15.28
CA PRO A 168 -0.54 10.74 16.52
C PRO A 168 0.44 10.99 17.66
N ARG A 169 0.12 12.00 18.47
CA ARG A 169 0.87 12.40 19.66
C ARG A 169 0.25 11.76 20.90
#